data_AF-A0A920PNS6-F1
#
_entry.id   AF-A0A920PNS6-F1
#
_cell.length_a   1.000
_cell.length_b   1.000
_cell.length_c   1.000
_cell.angle_alpha   90.00
_cell.angle_beta   90.00
_cell.angle_gamma   90.00
#
_symmetry.space_group_name_H-M   'P 1'
#
loop_
_entity.id
_entity.type
_entity.pdbx_description
1 polymer ?
#
loop_
_entity_poly.entity_id
_entity_poly.type
_entity_poly.pdbx_seq_one_letter_code
_entity_poly.pdbx_strand_id
1 'polypeptide(L)'
;MSEAKEHTEGPTLLLDHADNVGSGGTADVMEVIREVHNQNLENVAVGVVWDPVAVRMMQETGLGNRVSIELGGKTDMPSIGRLGEPWYVEGRVISLNDGKWTVRGQCIPV
;
A
#
# COMPACT_ATOMS: atom_id res chain seq x y z
N MET A 1 9.65 12.14 5.65
CA MET A 1 9.50 10.77 6.17
C MET A 1 10.27 10.58 7.48
N SER A 2 11.51 11.09 7.59
CA SER A 2 12.33 11.05 8.80
C SER A 2 11.64 11.55 10.08
N GLU A 3 10.80 12.59 9.97
CA GLU A 3 10.08 13.19 11.10
C GLU A 3 8.85 12.37 11.54
N ALA A 4 8.40 11.39 10.75
CA ALA A 4 7.20 10.61 11.07
C ALA A 4 7.32 9.83 12.39
N LYS A 5 8.56 9.47 12.79
CA LYS A 5 8.83 8.82 14.08
C LYS A 5 8.67 9.75 15.28
N GLU A 6 8.77 11.05 15.06
CA GLU A 6 8.77 12.07 16.11
C GLU A 6 7.35 12.51 16.47
N HIS A 7 6.38 12.27 15.57
CA HIS A 7 4.97 12.54 15.80
C HIS A 7 4.29 11.40 16.58
N THR A 8 4.18 11.58 17.89
CA THR A 8 3.57 10.59 18.81
C THR A 8 2.12 10.91 19.21
N GLU A 9 1.62 12.11 18.88
CA GLU A 9 0.26 12.53 19.16
C GLU A 9 -0.67 12.24 17.98
N GLY A 10 -1.46 11.18 18.09
CA GLY A 10 -2.45 10.79 17.06
C GLY A 10 -1.84 10.10 15.83
N PRO A 11 -2.68 9.69 14.86
CA PRO A 11 -2.20 9.01 13.65
C PRO A 11 -1.50 9.99 12.71
N THR A 12 -0.31 9.62 12.23
CA THR A 12 0.37 10.34 11.14
C THR A 12 -0.09 9.77 9.79
N LEU A 13 -0.59 10.64 8.91
CA LEU A 13 -0.97 10.27 7.55
C LEU A 13 0.14 10.69 6.57
N LEU A 14 0.81 9.71 5.97
CA LEU A 14 1.75 9.93 4.88
C LEU A 14 1.02 9.81 3.55
N LEU A 15 1.05 10.88 2.75
CA LEU A 15 0.43 10.92 1.43
C LEU A 15 1.49 10.67 0.36
N ASP A 16 1.37 9.55 -0.34
CA ASP A 16 2.16 9.30 -1.55
C ASP A 16 1.60 10.17 -2.69
N HIS A 17 2.25 11.31 -2.91
CA HIS A 17 1.81 12.26 -3.91
C HIS A 17 2.08 11.79 -5.34
N ALA A 18 3.13 10.96 -5.53
CA ALA A 18 3.58 10.56 -6.85
C ALA A 18 2.71 9.46 -7.45
N ASP A 19 2.20 8.56 -6.61
CA ASP A 19 1.38 7.41 -7.04
C ASP A 19 -0.10 7.52 -6.66
N ASN A 20 -0.67 8.71 -6.86
CA ASN A 20 -2.08 8.96 -6.60
C ASN A 20 -2.95 8.62 -7.83
N VAL A 21 -3.88 7.67 -7.67
CA VAL A 21 -4.85 7.27 -8.71
C VAL A 21 -5.66 8.46 -9.24
N GLY A 22 -6.00 9.41 -8.37
CA GLY A 22 -6.79 10.58 -8.75
C GLY A 22 -6.10 11.51 -9.76
N SER A 23 -4.77 11.44 -9.86
CA SER A 23 -3.96 12.19 -10.82
C SER A 23 -3.41 11.33 -11.96
N GLY A 24 -3.83 10.06 -12.06
CA GLY A 24 -3.38 9.12 -13.10
C GLY A 24 -2.23 8.19 -12.70
N GLY A 25 -1.91 8.09 -11.41
CA GLY A 25 -0.98 7.08 -10.86
C GLY A 25 -1.56 5.66 -10.94
N THR A 26 -0.69 4.66 -10.85
CA THR A 26 -1.04 3.23 -10.99
C THR A 26 -1.48 2.62 -9.66
N ALA A 27 -1.17 3.27 -8.53
CA ALA A 27 -1.36 2.78 -7.16
C ALA A 27 -0.70 1.43 -6.88
N ASP A 28 0.36 1.09 -7.60
CA ASP A 28 1.15 -0.11 -7.37
C ASP A 28 2.64 0.19 -7.14
N VAL A 29 3.06 1.45 -7.03
CA VAL A 29 4.47 1.81 -6.81
C VAL A 29 4.86 1.49 -5.36
N MET A 30 5.90 0.67 -5.19
CA MET A 30 6.31 0.15 -3.87
C MET A 30 7.36 1.02 -3.16
N GLU A 31 7.86 2.10 -3.77
CA GLU A 31 8.99 2.89 -3.23
C GLU A 31 8.73 3.43 -1.82
N VAL A 32 7.58 4.07 -1.60
CA VAL A 32 7.23 4.61 -0.28
C VAL A 32 7.11 3.48 0.74
N ILE A 33 6.50 2.36 0.37
CA ILE A 33 6.30 1.22 1.28
C ILE A 33 7.64 0.57 1.65
N ARG A 34 8.57 0.44 0.69
CA ARG A 34 9.93 -0.03 0.95
C ARG A 34 10.66 0.91 1.91
N GLU A 35 10.49 2.21 1.74
CA GLU A 35 11.15 3.19 2.61
C GLU A 35 10.56 3.20 4.03
N VAL A 36 9.24 3.04 4.20
CA VAL A 36 8.60 2.76 5.50
C VAL A 36 9.30 1.58 6.18
N HIS A 37 9.50 0.50 5.43
CA HIS A 37 10.11 -0.72 5.94
C HIS A 37 11.59 -0.53 6.29
N ASN A 38 12.38 0.11 5.41
CA ASN A 38 13.80 0.41 5.64
C ASN A 38 14.01 1.28 6.87
N GLN A 39 13.09 2.21 7.14
CA GLN A 39 13.11 3.04 8.33
C GLN A 39 12.66 2.30 9.59
N ASN A 40 12.26 1.02 9.51
CA ASN A 40 11.71 0.24 10.62
C ASN A 40 10.55 0.98 11.32
N LEU A 41 9.64 1.56 10.53
CA LEU A 41 8.41 2.11 11.08
C LEU A 41 7.50 0.95 11.49
N GLU A 42 7.06 0.97 12.75
CA GLU A 42 6.12 0.00 13.30
C GLU A 42 4.70 0.57 13.33
N ASN A 43 3.71 -0.30 13.49
CA ASN A 43 2.30 0.09 13.55
C ASN A 43 1.83 0.91 12.33
N VAL A 44 2.27 0.50 11.14
CA VAL A 44 1.92 1.15 9.86
C VAL A 44 0.85 0.34 9.15
N ALA A 45 -0.15 1.04 8.61
CA ALA A 45 -1.10 0.50 7.65
C ALA A 45 -0.87 1.17 6.28
N VAL A 46 -0.80 0.37 5.22
CA VAL A 46 -0.78 0.85 3.85
C VAL A 46 -2.21 0.86 3.32
N GLY A 47 -2.65 1.98 2.75
CA GLY A 47 -4.05 2.15 2.32
C GLY A 47 -4.42 1.27 1.14
N VAL A 48 -3.82 1.51 -0.04
CA VAL A 48 -4.14 0.78 -1.26
C VAL A 48 -2.88 0.43 -2.03
N VAL A 49 -2.81 -0.83 -2.44
CA VAL A 49 -1.88 -1.33 -3.46
C VAL A 49 -2.73 -2.06 -4.49
N TRP A 50 -2.72 -1.58 -5.73
CA TRP A 50 -3.45 -2.21 -6.82
C TRP A 50 -2.69 -3.44 -7.30
N ASP A 51 -3.20 -4.63 -6.98
CA ASP A 51 -2.58 -5.88 -7.39
C ASP A 51 -3.60 -7.04 -7.47
N PRO A 52 -4.27 -7.20 -8.63
CA PRO A 52 -5.26 -8.26 -8.81
C PRO A 52 -4.69 -9.68 -8.66
N VAL A 53 -3.41 -9.86 -8.97
CA VAL A 53 -2.72 -11.15 -8.89
C VAL A 53 -2.48 -11.51 -7.42
N ALA A 54 -2.00 -10.56 -6.62
CA ALA A 54 -1.85 -10.73 -5.18
C ALA A 54 -3.19 -11.00 -4.49
N VAL A 55 -4.25 -10.28 -4.86
CA VAL A 55 -5.60 -10.53 -4.33
C VAL A 55 -6.05 -11.97 -4.60
N ARG A 56 -5.85 -12.48 -5.82
CA ARG A 56 -6.20 -13.87 -6.15
C ARG A 56 -5.38 -14.86 -5.33
N MET A 57 -4.07 -14.67 -5.19
CA MET A 57 -3.22 -15.55 -4.37
C MET A 57 -3.66 -15.55 -2.90
N MET A 58 -4.02 -14.40 -2.34
CA MET A 58 -4.55 -14.32 -0.96
C MET A 58 -5.90 -15.02 -0.81
N GLN A 59 -6.78 -14.91 -1.82
CA GLN A 59 -8.06 -15.62 -1.84
C GLN A 59 -7.87 -17.14 -1.88
N GLU A 60 -6.97 -17.63 -2.73
CA GLU A 60 -6.64 -19.06 -2.85
C GLU A 60 -5.96 -19.60 -1.58
N THR A 61 -5.09 -18.80 -0.95
CA THR A 61 -4.42 -19.15 0.31
C THR A 61 -5.40 -19.24 1.47
N GLY A 62 -6.42 -18.38 1.47
CA GLY A 62 -7.50 -18.39 2.45
C GLY A 62 -7.19 -17.60 3.74
N LEU A 63 -8.27 -17.23 4.43
CA LEU A 63 -8.23 -16.43 5.64
C LEU A 63 -7.44 -17.12 6.76
N GLY A 64 -6.59 -16.34 7.44
CA GLY A 64 -5.82 -16.80 8.59
C GLY A 64 -4.55 -17.58 8.23
N ASN A 65 -4.29 -17.87 6.96
CA ASN A 65 -3.10 -18.58 6.49
C ASN A 65 -1.95 -17.61 6.14
N ARG A 66 -0.73 -18.14 6.13
CA ARG A 66 0.46 -17.41 5.68
C ARG A 66 0.56 -17.44 4.16
N VAL A 67 1.03 -16.33 3.58
CA VAL A 67 1.23 -16.18 2.15
C VAL A 67 2.56 -15.47 1.90
N SER A 68 3.27 -15.90 0.85
CA SER A 68 4.45 -15.21 0.33
C SER A 68 4.16 -14.81 -1.12
N ILE A 69 4.27 -13.52 -1.44
CA ILE A 69 3.85 -12.95 -2.73
C ILE A 69 4.80 -11.86 -3.20
N GLU A 70 4.85 -11.64 -4.51
CA GLU A 70 5.31 -10.37 -5.07
C GLU A 70 4.14 -9.39 -5.10
N LEU A 71 4.26 -8.31 -4.33
CA LEU A 71 3.22 -7.30 -4.11
C LEU A 71 3.56 -6.01 -4.87
N GLY A 72 2.56 -5.49 -5.58
CA GLY A 72 2.65 -4.24 -6.34
C GLY A 72 3.72 -4.28 -7.42
N GLY A 73 4.03 -3.11 -7.99
CA GLY A 73 5.13 -2.86 -8.90
C GLY A 73 5.04 -3.68 -10.18
N LYS A 74 3.84 -3.95 -10.68
CA LYS A 74 3.59 -4.80 -11.86
C LYS A 74 3.39 -3.97 -13.13
N THR A 75 3.25 -2.67 -12.99
CA THR A 75 2.98 -1.75 -14.09
C THR A 75 4.25 -1.03 -14.53
N ASP A 76 4.63 -1.18 -15.80
CA ASP A 76 5.72 -0.41 -16.40
C ASP A 76 5.30 1.04 -16.67
N MET A 77 6.24 1.97 -16.49
CA MET A 77 6.06 3.41 -16.74
C MET A 77 7.05 3.89 -17.82
N PRO A 78 6.85 3.51 -19.09
CA PRO A 78 7.80 3.79 -20.18
C PRO A 78 7.93 5.30 -20.46
N SER A 79 6.92 6.11 -20.17
CA SER A 79 6.93 7.56 -20.34
C SER A 79 8.00 8.27 -19.51
N ILE A 80 8.42 7.66 -18.40
CA ILE A 80 9.48 8.14 -17.51
C ILE A 80 10.66 7.14 -17.44
N GLY A 81 10.70 6.16 -18.34
CA GLY A 81 11.78 5.18 -18.41
C GLY A 81 11.91 4.26 -17.19
N ARG A 82 10.81 3.99 -16.47
CA ARG A 82 10.81 3.10 -15.30
C ARG A 82 10.08 1.80 -15.60
N LEU A 83 10.60 0.70 -15.06
CA LEU A 83 9.95 -0.60 -15.08
C LEU A 83 9.22 -0.83 -13.76
N GLY A 84 8.21 -1.69 -13.78
CA GLY A 84 7.59 -2.20 -12.57
C GLY A 84 8.61 -2.96 -11.74
N GLU A 85 8.70 -2.64 -10.45
CA GLU A 85 9.52 -3.36 -9.49
C GLU A 85 8.63 -3.98 -8.41
N PRO A 86 8.22 -5.25 -8.53
CA PRO A 86 7.46 -5.90 -7.48
C PRO A 86 8.28 -6.03 -6.19
N TRP A 87 7.61 -6.10 -5.05
CA TRP A 87 8.28 -6.33 -3.78
C TRP A 87 7.85 -7.66 -3.16
N TYR A 88 8.81 -8.56 -2.92
CA TYR A 88 8.57 -9.82 -2.24
C TYR A 88 8.26 -9.59 -0.76
N VAL A 89 7.10 -10.07 -0.31
CA VAL A 89 6.65 -9.95 1.07
C VAL A 89 6.07 -11.27 1.57
N GLU A 90 6.23 -11.51 2.87
CA GLU A 90 5.58 -12.61 3.58
C GLU A 90 4.63 -12.05 4.63
N GLY A 91 3.44 -12.63 4.74
CA GLY A 91 2.42 -12.12 5.65
C GLY A 91 1.34 -13.14 5.96
N ARG A 92 0.27 -12.63 6.55
CA ARG A 92 -0.92 -13.41 6.90
C ARG A 92 -2.15 -12.74 6.30
N VAL A 93 -3.04 -13.52 5.70
CA VAL A 93 -4.34 -13.01 5.23
C VAL A 93 -5.23 -12.78 6.45
N ILE A 94 -5.47 -11.51 6.81
CA ILE A 94 -6.29 -11.15 7.98
C ILE A 94 -7.75 -10.85 7.63
N SER A 95 -8.04 -10.53 6.37
CA SER A 95 -9.39 -10.22 5.88
C SER A 95 -9.48 -10.39 4.36
N LEU A 96 -10.66 -10.77 3.86
CA LEU A 96 -10.99 -10.82 2.43
C LEU A 96 -12.37 -10.18 2.23
N ASN A 97 -12.44 -9.15 1.38
CA ASN A 97 -13.61 -8.30 1.21
C ASN A 97 -13.85 -8.05 -0.29
N ASP A 98 -15.05 -7.61 -0.68
CA ASP A 98 -15.38 -7.28 -2.08
C ASP A 98 -14.89 -5.89 -2.53
N GLY A 99 -14.01 -5.27 -1.74
CA GLY A 99 -13.43 -3.95 -2.01
C GLY A 99 -14.38 -2.78 -1.76
N LYS A 100 -15.62 -3.00 -1.29
CA LYS A 100 -16.56 -1.92 -0.98
C LYS A 100 -16.48 -1.52 0.47
N TRP A 101 -16.28 -0.22 0.70
CA TRP A 101 -16.26 0.37 2.03
C TRP A 101 -16.79 1.80 1.97
N THR A 102 -17.22 2.32 3.12
CA THR A 102 -17.68 3.70 3.26
C THR A 102 -16.68 4.46 4.10
N VAL A 103 -16.03 5.46 3.53
CA VAL A 103 -15.24 6.43 4.30
C VAL A 103 -16.23 7.26 5.11
N ARG A 104 -16.04 7.34 6.42
CA ARG A 104 -16.74 8.28 7.28
C ARG A 104 -15.71 9.17 7.95
N GLY A 105 -15.93 10.48 7.91
CA GLY A 105 -15.04 11.47 8.52
C GLY A 105 -15.75 12.81 8.63
N GLN A 106 -15.36 13.61 9.61
CA GLN A 106 -15.87 14.96 9.76
C GLN A 106 -15.17 15.85 8.73
N CYS A 107 -15.92 16.32 7.73
CA CYS A 107 -15.41 17.37 6.85
C CYS A 107 -15.37 18.65 7.69
N ILE A 108 -14.18 19.07 8.12
CA ILE A 108 -14.01 20.38 8.76
C ILE A 108 -14.20 21.40 7.63
N PRO A 109 -15.21 22.28 7.68
CA PRO A 109 -15.31 23.35 6.70
C PRO A 109 -14.09 24.25 6.85
N VAL A 110 -13.41 24.49 5.73
CA VAL A 110 -12.40 25.54 5.59
C VAL A 110 -13.04 26.93 5.53
#